data_AF-A0A1D4RMS7-F1
#
_entry.id   AF-A0A1D4RMS7-F1
#
_cell.length_a   1.000
_cell.length_b   1.000
_cell.length_c   1.000
_cell.angle_alpha   90.00
_cell.angle_beta   90.00
_cell.angle_gamma   90.00
#
_symmetry.space_group_name_H-M   'P 1'
#
loop_
_entity.id
_entity.type
_entity.pdbx_description
1 polymer ?
#
loop_
_entity_poly.entity_id
_entity_poly.type
_entity_poly.pdbx_seq_one_letter_code
_entity_poly.pdbx_strand_id
1 'polypeptide(L)'
;MKFKYLAIGVIMTSVTLAACDININMGSGGDSKDSNKQSQNSDKNNDKTSNNDTKDNASSNNNTASSNNNSNDESTSSPEHYAKVWVSVIEDNGGSTDISNTEIMHKDVSGEVLNPYNESASSTFPNGTQALYGSPTAAGQVVYKDNNDGTIDVYAVPSHFQDKRWDEDEYSKNESARILNNPKTVTLKDLSKSEIANWTSVISEYTDSNESTDSDDNNDTEVTRDNVIDKVEDYEGHTLNTSQYTYKEPEQDDNGDWGFSFEDKDGNLAGSYIVDSDGTVTKYDEDGEPE
;
A
#
# COMPACT_ATOMS: atom_id res chain seq x y z
N MET A 1 54.06 57.63 -11.42
CA MET A 1 52.81 58.23 -10.88
C MET A 1 51.63 57.63 -11.64
N LYS A 2 50.56 57.19 -10.94
CA LYS A 2 49.21 56.89 -11.48
C LYS A 2 49.12 55.75 -12.53
N PHE A 3 47.99 55.06 -12.75
CA PHE A 3 47.03 54.40 -11.83
C PHE A 3 46.03 53.61 -12.70
N LYS A 4 45.84 52.29 -12.46
CA LYS A 4 44.64 51.48 -12.85
C LYS A 4 44.38 51.37 -14.39
N TYR A 5 43.66 50.38 -14.92
CA TYR A 5 42.58 49.55 -14.38
C TYR A 5 42.74 48.05 -14.66
N LEU A 6 42.08 47.26 -13.81
CA LEU A 6 41.93 45.81 -13.90
C LEU A 6 40.53 45.51 -14.46
N ALA A 7 40.43 44.74 -15.54
CA ALA A 7 39.15 44.31 -16.10
C ALA A 7 38.87 42.85 -15.69
N ILE A 8 37.82 42.63 -14.89
CA ILE A 8 37.37 41.31 -14.46
C ILE A 8 36.41 40.77 -15.51
N GLY A 9 36.77 39.66 -16.15
CA GLY A 9 35.87 38.94 -17.06
C GLY A 9 34.85 38.13 -16.27
N VAL A 10 33.57 38.50 -16.37
CA VAL A 10 32.47 37.69 -15.82
C VAL A 10 32.19 36.56 -16.80
N ILE A 11 32.44 35.32 -16.36
CA ILE A 11 32.01 34.12 -17.08
C ILE A 11 30.53 33.90 -16.74
N MET A 12 29.62 34.21 -17.68
CA MET A 12 28.23 33.79 -17.57
C MET A 12 28.10 32.31 -17.93
N THR A 13 28.02 31.45 -16.92
CA THR A 13 27.56 30.07 -17.07
C THR A 13 26.06 30.05 -17.36
N SER A 14 25.71 29.98 -18.65
CA SER A 14 24.34 29.70 -19.08
C SER A 14 24.00 28.23 -18.83
N VAL A 15 23.41 27.95 -17.66
CA VAL A 15 22.76 26.65 -17.40
C VAL A 15 21.49 26.60 -18.25
N THR A 16 21.54 25.89 -19.37
CA THR A 16 20.33 25.54 -20.12
C THR A 16 19.60 24.43 -19.38
N LEU A 17 18.63 24.79 -18.53
CA LEU A 17 17.66 23.83 -18.04
C LEU A 17 16.85 23.32 -19.23
N ALA A 18 17.11 22.08 -19.62
CA ALA A 18 16.22 21.35 -20.52
C ALA A 18 14.95 20.99 -19.74
N ALA A 19 13.93 21.85 -19.84
CA ALA A 19 12.60 21.48 -19.40
C ALA A 19 12.09 20.34 -20.29
N CYS A 20 11.91 19.16 -19.71
CA CYS A 20 11.13 18.11 -20.34
C CYS A 20 9.65 18.39 -20.06
N ASP A 21 8.96 18.95 -21.05
CA ASP A 21 7.51 19.18 -20.98
C ASP A 21 6.75 17.84 -20.92
N ILE A 22 6.37 17.41 -19.71
CA ILE A 22 5.46 16.27 -19.52
C ILE A 22 4.04 16.75 -19.89
N ASN A 23 3.72 16.62 -21.17
CA ASN A 23 2.43 17.01 -21.74
C ASN A 23 1.37 15.92 -21.55
N ILE A 24 0.73 15.87 -20.39
CA ILE A 24 -0.46 15.05 -20.12
C ILE A 24 -1.73 15.72 -20.67
N ASN A 25 -1.94 15.56 -21.98
CA ASN A 25 -3.13 16.03 -22.69
C ASN A 25 -4.35 15.10 -22.41
N MET A 26 -5.05 15.32 -21.30
CA MET A 26 -6.36 14.72 -21.02
C MET A 26 -7.48 15.61 -21.60
N GLY A 27 -7.73 15.48 -22.91
CA GLY A 27 -8.77 16.23 -23.61
C GLY A 27 -10.17 15.67 -23.38
N SER A 28 -11.07 16.48 -22.79
CA SER A 28 -12.51 16.22 -22.79
C SER A 28 -13.14 16.68 -24.12
N GLY A 29 -14.05 15.87 -24.69
CA GLY A 29 -14.78 16.24 -25.90
C GLY A 29 -15.66 15.09 -26.43
N GLY A 30 -16.99 15.26 -26.34
CA GLY A 30 -17.98 14.27 -26.83
C GLY A 30 -18.46 14.49 -28.27
N ASP A 31 -18.89 13.38 -28.88
CA ASP A 31 -19.80 13.20 -30.02
C ASP A 31 -19.81 14.16 -31.23
N SER A 32 -19.48 13.61 -32.43
CA SER A 32 -20.53 13.31 -33.44
C SER A 32 -20.05 12.65 -34.75
N LYS A 33 -20.71 11.54 -35.11
CA LYS A 33 -21.12 11.06 -36.46
C LYS A 33 -20.10 10.87 -37.61
N ASP A 34 -19.79 9.58 -37.84
CA ASP A 34 -20.18 8.77 -39.03
C ASP A 34 -19.81 9.23 -40.47
N SER A 35 -18.97 8.44 -41.17
CA SER A 35 -19.34 7.81 -42.47
C SER A 35 -18.29 6.86 -43.08
N ASN A 36 -18.60 5.56 -43.01
CA ASN A 36 -18.46 4.52 -44.05
C ASN A 36 -17.29 4.57 -45.09
N LYS A 37 -16.44 3.51 -45.10
CA LYS A 37 -16.07 2.83 -46.36
C LYS A 37 -15.69 1.35 -46.21
N GLN A 38 -16.45 0.48 -46.88
CA GLN A 38 -16.26 -0.98 -46.99
C GLN A 38 -15.32 -1.38 -48.17
N SER A 39 -14.97 -2.68 -48.23
CA SER A 39 -14.54 -3.48 -49.40
C SER A 39 -13.05 -3.38 -49.80
N GLN A 40 -12.33 -4.43 -50.25
CA GLN A 40 -12.62 -5.87 -50.50
C GLN A 40 -11.26 -6.61 -50.76
N ASN A 41 -11.06 -7.93 -51.00
CA ASN A 41 -11.90 -9.14 -51.24
C ASN A 41 -11.03 -10.42 -51.04
N SER A 42 -11.65 -11.61 -50.84
CA SER A 42 -11.20 -12.94 -51.37
C SER A 42 -9.81 -13.56 -50.99
N ASP A 43 -9.56 -14.89 -50.97
CA ASP A 43 -10.34 -16.05 -51.42
C ASP A 43 -9.85 -17.41 -50.81
N LYS A 44 -10.79 -18.34 -50.60
CA LYS A 44 -10.75 -19.83 -50.79
C LYS A 44 -9.78 -20.77 -50.03
N ASN A 45 -10.42 -21.69 -49.26
CA ASN A 45 -10.40 -23.18 -49.34
C ASN A 45 -9.06 -23.92 -49.55
N ASN A 46 -8.78 -25.03 -48.85
CA ASN A 46 -9.54 -26.29 -49.01
C ASN A 46 -9.27 -27.34 -47.91
N ASP A 47 -10.19 -28.29 -47.77
CA ASP A 47 -10.12 -29.50 -46.92
C ASP A 47 -8.99 -30.47 -47.28
N LYS A 48 -8.48 -31.22 -46.28
CA LYS A 48 -8.39 -32.69 -46.34
C LYS A 48 -7.99 -33.38 -45.03
N THR A 49 -8.90 -34.22 -44.54
CA THR A 49 -8.66 -35.27 -43.54
C THR A 49 -7.78 -36.40 -44.10
N SER A 50 -6.88 -36.95 -43.28
CA SER A 50 -6.56 -38.38 -43.31
C SER A 50 -5.99 -38.85 -41.97
N ASN A 51 -6.63 -39.86 -41.37
CA ASN A 51 -6.01 -40.64 -40.30
C ASN A 51 -4.88 -41.51 -40.87
N ASN A 52 -3.93 -41.89 -40.02
CA ASN A 52 -3.39 -43.26 -39.96
C ASN A 52 -2.64 -43.47 -38.64
N ASP A 53 -3.09 -44.43 -37.84
CA ASP A 53 -2.35 -44.98 -36.71
C ASP A 53 -1.15 -45.81 -37.17
N THR A 54 -0.08 -45.85 -36.37
CA THR A 54 0.41 -47.08 -35.69
C THR A 54 1.69 -46.81 -34.91
N LYS A 55 1.63 -47.05 -33.57
CA LYS A 55 2.63 -47.58 -32.62
C LYS A 55 4.14 -47.47 -32.97
N ASP A 56 5.02 -47.04 -32.07
CA ASP A 56 5.46 -47.90 -30.95
C ASP A 56 6.19 -47.18 -29.78
N ASN A 57 5.94 -47.73 -28.58
CA ASN A 57 6.77 -47.82 -27.36
C ASN A 57 7.48 -46.63 -26.64
N ALA A 58 7.10 -46.50 -25.36
CA ALA A 58 7.94 -46.34 -24.16
C ALA A 58 8.83 -45.08 -23.96
N SER A 59 8.32 -44.13 -23.17
CA SER A 59 8.92 -43.82 -21.86
C SER A 59 7.89 -43.17 -20.92
N SER A 60 7.77 -43.68 -19.69
CA SER A 60 6.86 -43.15 -18.67
C SER A 60 7.55 -42.02 -17.91
N ASN A 61 7.28 -40.76 -18.26
CA ASN A 61 7.66 -39.62 -17.44
C ASN A 61 6.40 -38.99 -16.82
N ASN A 62 6.21 -39.20 -15.52
CA ASN A 62 5.16 -38.55 -14.75
C ASN A 62 5.54 -37.08 -14.56
N ASN A 63 5.13 -36.21 -15.50
CA ASN A 63 5.15 -34.78 -15.26
C ASN A 63 3.98 -34.43 -14.33
N THR A 64 4.22 -34.64 -13.03
CA THR A 64 3.49 -33.91 -11.99
C THR A 64 3.70 -32.43 -12.26
N ALA A 65 2.66 -31.75 -12.73
CA ALA A 65 2.66 -30.30 -12.77
C ALA A 65 2.63 -29.80 -11.32
N SER A 66 3.81 -29.50 -10.76
CA SER A 66 3.91 -28.75 -9.52
C SER A 66 3.31 -27.37 -9.76
N SER A 67 2.04 -27.22 -9.40
CA SER A 67 1.49 -25.92 -9.06
C SER A 67 2.22 -25.49 -7.80
N ASN A 68 3.32 -24.74 -7.97
CA ASN A 68 3.91 -23.97 -6.88
C ASN A 68 2.95 -22.82 -6.56
N ASN A 69 1.81 -23.16 -5.95
CA ASN A 69 0.99 -22.21 -5.23
C ASN A 69 1.75 -21.91 -3.93
N ASN A 70 2.81 -21.11 -4.05
CA ASN A 70 3.45 -20.51 -2.89
C ASN A 70 2.60 -19.32 -2.45
N SER A 71 1.35 -19.62 -2.05
CA SER A 71 0.48 -18.72 -1.31
C SER A 71 1.08 -18.57 0.08
N ASN A 72 2.13 -17.77 0.17
CA ASN A 72 2.41 -17.05 1.40
C ASN A 72 1.18 -16.16 1.61
N ASP A 73 0.50 -16.36 2.73
CA ASP A 73 -0.52 -15.44 3.24
C ASP A 73 0.23 -14.21 3.77
N GLU A 74 0.73 -13.40 2.84
CA GLU A 74 1.58 -12.26 3.13
C GLU A 74 0.68 -11.08 3.50
N SER A 75 0.76 -10.64 4.77
CA SER A 75 -0.09 -9.57 5.29
C SER A 75 -0.05 -8.35 4.36
N THR A 76 -1.21 -7.99 3.81
CA THR A 76 -1.39 -6.79 2.99
C THR A 76 -1.21 -5.50 3.79
N SER A 77 -1.31 -5.60 5.12
CA SER A 77 -0.96 -4.57 6.10
C SER A 77 0.42 -4.85 6.69
N SER A 78 1.48 -4.69 5.89
CA SER A 78 2.86 -4.83 6.34
C SER A 78 3.81 -3.88 5.58
N PRO A 79 4.89 -3.38 6.21
CA PRO A 79 5.90 -2.57 5.53
C PRO A 79 6.51 -3.27 4.31
N GLU A 80 6.66 -4.60 4.35
CA GLU A 80 7.12 -5.41 3.22
C GLU A 80 6.16 -5.37 2.04
N HIS A 81 4.85 -5.42 2.29
CA HIS A 81 3.82 -5.28 1.27
C HIS A 81 3.81 -3.84 0.71
N TYR A 82 3.84 -2.83 1.57
CA TYR A 82 3.88 -1.42 1.19
C TYR A 82 5.10 -1.10 0.28
N ALA A 83 6.26 -1.68 0.59
CA ALA A 83 7.46 -1.61 -0.25
C ALA A 83 7.23 -2.18 -1.66
N LYS A 84 6.60 -3.36 -1.77
CA LYS A 84 6.28 -3.97 -3.08
C LYS A 84 5.31 -3.10 -3.87
N VAL A 85 4.28 -2.57 -3.22
CA VAL A 85 3.30 -1.65 -3.82
C VAL A 85 3.99 -0.42 -4.38
N TRP A 86 4.78 0.29 -3.56
CA TRP A 86 5.46 1.51 -3.94
C TRP A 86 6.33 1.33 -5.20
N VAL A 87 7.24 0.34 -5.17
CA VAL A 87 8.14 0.07 -6.30
C VAL A 87 7.37 -0.34 -7.55
N SER A 88 6.37 -1.22 -7.41
CA SER A 88 5.57 -1.70 -8.54
C SER A 88 4.85 -0.55 -9.26
N VAL A 89 4.22 0.36 -8.50
CA VAL A 89 3.43 1.47 -9.06
C VAL A 89 4.32 2.57 -9.66
N ILE A 90 5.42 2.94 -9.00
CA ILE A 90 6.32 3.98 -9.54
C ILE A 90 6.97 3.51 -10.84
N GLU A 91 7.44 2.26 -10.91
CA GLU A 91 8.07 1.73 -12.13
C GLU A 91 7.05 1.45 -13.25
N ASP A 92 5.82 1.02 -12.94
CA ASP A 92 4.74 0.85 -13.92
C ASP A 92 4.26 2.19 -14.52
N ASN A 93 4.41 3.29 -13.77
CA ASN A 93 4.24 4.64 -14.30
C ASN A 93 5.48 5.19 -15.03
N GLY A 94 6.53 4.37 -15.21
CA GLY A 94 7.77 4.75 -15.92
C GLY A 94 8.72 5.63 -15.10
N GLY A 95 8.49 5.75 -13.79
CA GLY A 95 9.41 6.40 -12.86
C GLY A 95 10.60 5.50 -12.50
N SER A 96 11.57 6.09 -11.81
CA SER A 96 12.65 5.37 -11.12
C SER A 96 12.52 5.70 -9.64
N THR A 97 12.60 4.68 -8.79
CA THR A 97 12.60 4.89 -7.34
C THR A 97 14.02 5.20 -6.86
N ASP A 98 14.22 6.28 -6.11
CA ASP A 98 15.49 6.61 -5.44
C ASP A 98 15.27 6.64 -3.93
N ILE A 99 15.65 5.55 -3.26
CA ILE A 99 15.48 5.40 -1.82
C ILE A 99 16.34 6.36 -1.00
N SER A 100 17.46 6.86 -1.55
CA SER A 100 18.42 7.66 -0.78
C SER A 100 17.90 9.04 -0.35
N ASN A 101 16.78 9.46 -0.93
CA ASN A 101 16.08 10.71 -0.67
C ASN A 101 14.55 10.52 -0.76
N THR A 102 14.04 9.36 -0.36
CA THR A 102 12.60 9.08 -0.28
C THR A 102 12.27 8.49 1.08
N GLU A 103 11.46 9.19 1.87
CA GLU A 103 10.71 8.64 3.00
C GLU A 103 9.29 8.33 2.52
N ILE A 104 8.64 7.30 3.06
CA ILE A 104 7.29 6.88 2.70
C ILE A 104 6.46 6.83 3.99
N MET A 105 5.33 7.52 3.97
CA MET A 105 4.39 7.56 5.09
C MET A 105 3.13 6.76 4.71
N HIS A 106 2.88 5.65 5.40
CA HIS A 106 1.71 4.81 5.21
C HIS A 106 0.51 5.34 6.00
N LYS A 107 -0.71 5.18 5.47
CA LYS A 107 -1.96 5.48 6.19
C LYS A 107 -3.09 4.59 5.67
N ASP A 108 -3.86 3.98 6.57
CA ASP A 108 -5.17 3.43 6.20
C ASP A 108 -6.17 4.58 5.98
N VAL A 109 -6.78 4.61 4.79
CA VAL A 109 -7.77 5.63 4.38
C VAL A 109 -9.15 5.00 4.11
N SER A 110 -9.38 3.78 4.59
CA SER A 110 -10.64 3.03 4.45
C SER A 110 -11.83 3.82 4.97
N GLY A 111 -12.80 4.10 4.09
CA GLY A 111 -13.99 4.88 4.44
C GLY A 111 -13.77 6.38 4.60
N GLU A 112 -12.54 6.89 4.54
CA GLU A 112 -12.28 8.33 4.50
C GLU A 112 -12.82 8.97 3.22
N VAL A 113 -13.16 10.26 3.26
CA VAL A 113 -13.58 11.01 2.08
C VAL A 113 -12.38 11.32 1.17
N LEU A 114 -12.54 11.13 -0.14
CA LEU A 114 -11.46 11.37 -1.10
C LEU A 114 -10.99 12.82 -1.12
N ASN A 115 -11.91 13.78 -0.98
CA ASN A 115 -11.61 15.21 -0.87
C ASN A 115 -12.02 15.73 0.52
N PRO A 116 -11.08 15.92 1.46
CA PRO A 116 -11.38 16.42 2.80
C PRO A 116 -11.82 17.89 2.83
N TYR A 117 -11.64 18.65 1.75
CA TYR A 117 -12.06 20.06 1.69
C TYR A 117 -13.52 20.25 1.24
N ASN A 118 -14.17 19.19 0.75
CA ASN A 118 -15.62 19.15 0.51
C ASN A 118 -16.18 17.76 0.86
N GLU A 119 -16.10 17.41 2.15
CA GLU A 119 -16.47 16.09 2.68
C GLU A 119 -17.91 15.70 2.31
N SER A 120 -18.87 16.63 2.48
CA SER A 120 -20.30 16.38 2.28
C SER A 120 -20.69 16.02 0.84
N ALA A 121 -19.84 16.38 -0.13
CA ALA A 121 -20.05 16.06 -1.53
C ALA A 121 -19.04 15.05 -2.09
N SER A 122 -18.01 14.65 -1.34
CA SER A 122 -17.02 13.70 -1.82
C SER A 122 -17.47 12.25 -1.65
N SER A 123 -16.91 11.36 -2.45
CA SER A 123 -17.06 9.90 -2.30
C SER A 123 -16.03 9.35 -1.32
N THR A 124 -16.41 8.36 -0.53
CA THR A 124 -15.53 7.68 0.42
C THR A 124 -14.73 6.56 -0.24
N PHE A 125 -13.48 6.37 0.19
CA PHE A 125 -12.66 5.24 -0.24
C PHE A 125 -13.30 3.90 0.17
N PRO A 126 -13.19 2.84 -0.66
CA PRO A 126 -13.60 1.49 -0.28
C PRO A 126 -12.83 0.98 0.95
N ASN A 127 -13.43 0.05 1.71
CA ASN A 127 -12.72 -0.61 2.81
C ASN A 127 -11.50 -1.40 2.30
N GLY A 128 -10.40 -1.34 3.06
CA GLY A 128 -9.09 -1.88 2.70
C GLY A 128 -8.28 -0.98 1.75
N THR A 129 -8.60 0.31 1.67
CA THR A 129 -7.83 1.26 0.86
C THR A 129 -6.71 1.87 1.69
N GLN A 130 -5.49 1.71 1.24
CA GLN A 130 -4.27 2.19 1.88
C GLN A 130 -3.67 3.33 1.05
N ALA A 131 -2.94 4.23 1.72
CA ALA A 131 -2.24 5.34 1.10
C ALA A 131 -0.75 5.34 1.49
N LEU A 132 0.12 5.63 0.52
CA LEU A 132 1.56 5.80 0.69
C LEU A 132 1.92 7.20 0.17
N TYR A 133 2.45 8.06 1.05
CA TYR A 133 2.85 9.42 0.73
C TYR A 133 4.37 9.54 0.73
N GLY A 134 4.96 9.90 -0.41
CA GLY A 134 6.41 10.10 -0.54
C GLY A 134 6.85 11.50 -0.10
N SER A 135 7.88 11.55 0.75
CA SER A 135 8.60 12.77 1.11
C SER A 135 10.00 12.75 0.47
N PRO A 136 10.44 13.81 -0.23
CA PRO A 136 9.68 15.02 -0.56
C PRO A 136 8.53 14.72 -1.53
N THR A 137 7.52 15.59 -1.60
CA THR A 137 6.30 15.40 -2.43
C THR A 137 6.54 15.04 -3.91
N ALA A 138 7.73 15.35 -4.45
CA ALA A 138 8.14 14.95 -5.79
C ALA A 138 8.35 13.42 -5.96
N ALA A 139 8.52 12.67 -4.87
CA ALA A 139 8.51 11.21 -4.84
C ALA A 139 7.12 10.63 -5.16
N GLY A 140 6.06 11.42 -4.97
CA GLY A 140 4.69 11.10 -5.37
C GLY A 140 3.84 10.52 -4.25
N GLN A 141 2.73 9.88 -4.63
CA GLN A 141 1.85 9.16 -3.73
C GLN A 141 1.25 7.95 -4.44
N VAL A 142 0.86 6.93 -3.68
CA VAL A 142 0.11 5.76 -4.16
C VAL A 142 -1.09 5.58 -3.24
N VAL A 143 -2.30 5.67 -3.77
CA VAL A 143 -3.53 5.29 -3.04
C VAL A 143 -4.10 4.07 -3.74
N TYR A 144 -4.25 2.97 -3.02
CA TYR A 144 -4.53 1.66 -3.61
C TYR A 144 -5.38 0.78 -2.71
N LYS A 145 -5.97 -0.24 -3.30
CA LYS A 145 -6.58 -1.36 -2.57
C LYS A 145 -5.97 -2.67 -3.06
N ASP A 146 -5.69 -3.59 -2.16
CA ASP A 146 -5.20 -4.92 -2.53
C ASP A 146 -6.34 -5.87 -2.97
N ASN A 147 -6.12 -6.62 -4.05
CA ASN A 147 -7.09 -7.54 -4.64
C ASN A 147 -6.97 -8.98 -4.11
N ASN A 148 -5.96 -9.25 -3.26
CA ASN A 148 -5.62 -10.54 -2.64
C ASN A 148 -5.26 -11.64 -3.67
N ASP A 149 -4.81 -11.24 -4.86
CA ASP A 149 -4.41 -12.11 -5.96
C ASP A 149 -3.03 -11.80 -6.56
N GLY A 150 -2.25 -10.95 -5.88
CA GLY A 150 -0.97 -10.41 -6.36
C GLY A 150 -1.12 -9.18 -7.27
N THR A 151 -2.34 -8.62 -7.38
CA THR A 151 -2.59 -7.32 -8.00
C THR A 151 -3.21 -6.34 -7.01
N ILE A 152 -3.08 -5.05 -7.34
CA ILE A 152 -3.67 -3.94 -6.61
C ILE A 152 -4.46 -3.05 -7.56
N ASP A 153 -5.52 -2.43 -7.07
CA ASP A 153 -6.28 -1.41 -7.77
C ASP A 153 -5.80 -0.02 -7.30
N VAL A 154 -5.10 0.71 -8.18
CA VAL A 154 -4.54 2.04 -7.87
C VAL A 154 -5.50 3.16 -8.28
N TYR A 155 -5.83 4.03 -7.35
CA TYR A 155 -6.70 5.18 -7.56
C TYR A 155 -5.92 6.43 -7.98
N ALA A 156 -6.38 7.10 -9.05
CA ALA A 156 -5.78 8.34 -9.55
C ALA A 156 -6.15 9.58 -8.69
N VAL A 157 -5.93 9.50 -7.38
CA VAL A 157 -6.24 10.58 -6.42
C VAL A 157 -5.28 11.75 -6.65
N PRO A 158 -5.78 13.00 -6.77
CA PRO A 158 -4.92 14.19 -6.81
C PRO A 158 -4.05 14.27 -5.55
N SER A 159 -2.79 14.69 -5.67
CA SER A 159 -1.99 15.00 -4.48
C SER A 159 -2.48 16.27 -3.76
N HIS A 160 -3.14 17.17 -4.49
CA HIS A 160 -3.68 18.42 -3.96
C HIS A 160 -4.96 18.81 -4.70
N PHE A 161 -5.99 19.22 -3.97
CA PHE A 161 -7.27 19.70 -4.50
C PHE A 161 -7.23 21.19 -4.91
N GLN A 162 -6.17 21.60 -5.61
CA GLN A 162 -5.87 23.01 -5.92
C GLN A 162 -6.79 23.65 -6.99
N ASP A 163 -7.54 22.83 -7.74
CA ASP A 163 -8.55 23.33 -8.69
C ASP A 163 -9.83 23.65 -7.92
N LYS A 164 -10.25 24.92 -7.93
CA LYS A 164 -11.44 25.41 -7.22
C LYS A 164 -12.74 24.69 -7.58
N ARG A 165 -12.80 23.96 -8.69
CA ARG A 165 -13.96 23.11 -8.99
C ARG A 165 -14.16 22.01 -7.93
N TRP A 166 -13.12 21.62 -7.19
CA TRP A 166 -13.27 20.72 -6.03
C TRP A 166 -14.08 21.33 -4.87
N ASP A 167 -14.25 22.66 -4.82
CA ASP A 167 -15.15 23.35 -3.90
C ASP A 167 -16.63 23.24 -4.35
N GLU A 168 -16.91 22.83 -5.60
CA GLU A 168 -18.26 22.71 -6.16
C GLU A 168 -18.82 21.29 -5.95
N ASP A 169 -19.92 21.16 -5.20
CA ASP A 169 -20.48 19.85 -4.81
C ASP A 169 -20.71 18.87 -5.97
N GLU A 170 -21.29 19.33 -7.09
CA GLU A 170 -21.53 18.47 -8.25
C GLU A 170 -20.22 17.99 -8.89
N TYR A 171 -19.18 18.83 -8.92
CA TYR A 171 -17.89 18.44 -9.48
C TYR A 171 -17.13 17.52 -8.51
N SER A 172 -17.02 17.89 -7.24
CA SER A 172 -16.36 17.07 -6.20
C SER A 172 -16.94 15.66 -6.19
N LYS A 173 -18.28 15.55 -6.18
CA LYS A 173 -19.00 14.26 -6.20
C LYS A 173 -18.76 13.44 -7.45
N ASN A 174 -18.91 14.05 -8.62
CA ASN A 174 -18.79 13.33 -9.88
C ASN A 174 -17.33 12.90 -10.13
N GLU A 175 -16.36 13.74 -9.78
CA GLU A 175 -14.94 13.47 -10.02
C GLU A 175 -14.35 12.50 -9.00
N SER A 176 -14.71 12.59 -7.70
CA SER A 176 -14.33 11.57 -6.72
C SER A 176 -14.92 10.20 -7.09
N ALA A 177 -16.19 10.16 -7.48
CA ALA A 177 -16.81 8.92 -7.95
C ALA A 177 -16.14 8.41 -9.24
N ARG A 178 -15.73 9.30 -10.16
CA ARG A 178 -15.00 8.91 -11.38
C ARG A 178 -13.65 8.27 -11.05
N ILE A 179 -12.91 8.80 -10.09
CA ILE A 179 -11.62 8.25 -9.66
C ILE A 179 -11.81 6.85 -9.05
N LEU A 180 -12.73 6.70 -8.10
CA LEU A 180 -12.93 5.45 -7.38
C LEU A 180 -13.53 4.32 -8.25
N ASN A 181 -14.32 4.66 -9.27
CA ASN A 181 -14.90 3.68 -10.20
C ASN A 181 -13.99 3.36 -11.41
N ASN A 182 -12.82 3.98 -11.54
CA ASN A 182 -11.87 3.72 -12.62
C ASN A 182 -10.42 3.56 -12.09
N PRO A 183 -10.16 2.60 -11.18
CA PRO A 183 -8.80 2.29 -10.77
C PRO A 183 -7.96 1.72 -11.93
N LYS A 184 -6.65 1.84 -11.80
CA LYS A 184 -5.66 1.16 -12.64
C LYS A 184 -5.17 -0.08 -11.90
N THR A 185 -5.53 -1.27 -12.36
CA THR A 185 -4.99 -2.51 -11.80
C THR A 185 -3.50 -2.66 -12.17
N VAL A 186 -2.65 -2.91 -11.17
CA VAL A 186 -1.20 -3.09 -11.30
C VAL A 186 -0.81 -4.44 -10.70
N THR A 187 0.02 -5.21 -11.37
CA THR A 187 0.59 -6.46 -10.83
C THR A 187 1.79 -6.15 -9.94
N LEU A 188 1.81 -6.72 -8.73
CA LEU A 188 2.93 -6.56 -7.81
C LEU A 188 4.17 -7.31 -8.31
N LYS A 189 5.33 -6.68 -8.16
CA LYS A 189 6.62 -7.27 -8.52
C LYS A 189 7.15 -8.16 -7.40
N ASP A 190 7.74 -9.28 -7.79
CA ASP A 190 8.52 -10.14 -6.89
C ASP A 190 9.90 -9.48 -6.66
N LEU A 191 10.00 -8.70 -5.58
CA LEU A 191 11.22 -8.01 -5.17
C LEU A 191 12.14 -8.94 -4.36
N SER A 192 13.46 -8.79 -4.49
CA SER A 192 14.38 -9.52 -3.63
C SER A 192 14.26 -9.09 -2.17
N LYS A 193 14.56 -10.00 -1.24
CA LYS A 193 14.57 -9.69 0.21
C LYS A 193 15.41 -8.47 0.57
N SER A 194 16.51 -8.23 -0.16
CA SER A 194 17.36 -7.04 0.00
C SER A 194 16.71 -5.75 -0.49
N GLU A 195 15.92 -5.79 -1.57
CA GLU A 195 15.19 -4.61 -2.05
C GLU A 195 14.04 -4.26 -1.10
N ILE A 196 13.31 -5.27 -0.64
CA ILE A 196 12.25 -5.12 0.37
C ILE A 196 12.81 -4.52 1.66
N ALA A 197 13.87 -5.10 2.22
CA ALA A 197 14.48 -4.63 3.47
C ALA A 197 15.09 -3.23 3.38
N ASN A 198 15.49 -2.78 2.18
CA ASN A 198 15.87 -1.39 1.97
C ASN A 198 14.62 -0.50 2.11
N TRP A 199 13.56 -0.78 1.35
CA TRP A 199 12.34 0.05 1.33
C TRP A 199 11.57 0.06 2.66
N THR A 200 11.54 -1.05 3.41
CA THR A 200 10.91 -1.06 4.75
C THR A 200 11.60 -0.09 5.71
N SER A 201 12.91 0.13 5.58
CA SER A 201 13.66 1.07 6.45
C SER A 201 13.32 2.56 6.26
N VAL A 202 12.60 2.91 5.20
CA VAL A 202 12.12 4.28 4.92
C VAL A 202 10.60 4.42 4.98
N ILE A 203 9.89 3.36 5.38
CA ILE A 203 8.44 3.36 5.57
C ILE A 203 8.12 3.59 7.04
N SER A 204 7.24 4.56 7.33
CA SER A 204 6.69 4.83 8.66
C SER A 204 5.17 4.96 8.60
N GLU A 205 4.49 4.68 9.70
CA GLU A 205 3.05 4.96 9.81
C GLU A 205 2.77 6.47 9.92
N TYR A 206 1.60 6.90 9.46
CA TYR A 206 1.09 8.25 9.58
C TYR A 206 0.59 8.50 11.00
N THR A 207 1.34 9.26 11.79
CA THR A 207 0.85 9.86 13.03
C THR A 207 0.31 11.25 12.72
N ASP A 208 -0.99 11.48 13.00
CA ASP A 208 -1.59 12.79 12.79
C ASP A 208 -1.00 13.77 13.80
N SER A 209 -0.12 14.66 13.34
CA SER A 209 0.63 15.59 14.19
C SER A 209 -0.21 16.78 14.70
N ASN A 210 -1.54 16.65 14.61
CA ASN A 210 -2.52 17.46 15.31
C ASN A 210 -3.19 16.70 16.48
N GLU A 211 -2.84 15.44 16.75
CA GLU A 211 -2.54 15.09 18.13
C GLU A 211 -1.32 15.92 18.54
N SER A 212 -1.50 16.81 19.51
CA SER A 212 -0.38 17.14 20.37
C SER A 212 0.15 15.81 20.90
N THR A 213 1.43 15.52 20.65
CA THR A 213 2.20 14.70 21.59
C THR A 213 2.40 15.51 22.87
N ASP A 214 1.29 15.81 23.56
CA ASP A 214 1.31 15.98 24.98
C ASP A 214 1.66 14.59 25.51
N SER A 215 2.93 14.41 25.86
CA SER A 215 3.34 13.40 26.81
C SER A 215 2.80 13.77 28.20
N ASP A 216 1.47 13.87 28.29
CA ASP A 216 0.69 13.96 29.50
C ASP A 216 -0.10 12.66 29.61
N ASP A 217 0.45 11.79 30.45
CA ASP A 217 -0.24 10.75 31.21
C ASP A 217 -1.78 10.89 31.28
N ASN A 218 -2.45 9.75 31.19
CA ASN A 218 -3.88 9.52 31.45
C ASN A 218 -4.85 9.97 30.35
N ASN A 219 -5.17 9.05 29.43
CA ASN A 219 -6.57 8.89 28.99
C ASN A 219 -7.10 7.53 29.44
N ASP A 220 -7.88 7.62 30.52
CA ASP A 220 -8.75 6.64 31.17
C ASP A 220 -9.76 6.04 30.15
N THR A 221 -9.21 5.22 29.25
CA THR A 221 -9.95 4.39 28.30
C THR A 221 -10.08 3.01 28.93
N GLU A 222 -11.25 2.76 29.55
CA GLU A 222 -11.61 1.48 30.16
C GLU A 222 -11.13 0.31 29.27
N VAL A 223 -10.37 -0.62 29.85
CA VAL A 223 -9.87 -1.78 29.12
C VAL A 223 -11.06 -2.68 28.79
N THR A 224 -11.21 -3.00 27.51
CA THR A 224 -12.32 -3.78 26.97
C THR A 224 -11.81 -4.95 26.14
N ARG A 225 -12.67 -5.93 25.91
CA ARG A 225 -12.36 -7.07 25.04
C ARG A 225 -11.86 -6.67 23.65
N ASP A 226 -12.35 -5.54 23.14
CA ASP A 226 -12.08 -5.09 21.79
C ASP A 226 -10.72 -4.36 21.67
N ASN A 227 -10.18 -3.79 22.78
CA ASN A 227 -8.91 -3.04 22.79
C ASN A 227 -7.75 -3.73 23.53
N VAL A 228 -8.00 -4.81 24.28
CA VAL A 228 -6.98 -5.49 25.10
C VAL A 228 -5.83 -6.07 24.27
N ILE A 229 -6.10 -6.53 23.04
CA ILE A 229 -5.05 -7.02 22.13
C ILE A 229 -4.19 -5.84 21.65
N ASP A 230 -4.83 -4.74 21.21
CA ASP A 230 -4.14 -3.52 20.78
C ASP A 230 -3.18 -2.99 21.86
N LYS A 231 -3.60 -3.02 23.14
CA LYS A 231 -2.75 -2.63 24.28
C LYS A 231 -1.49 -3.51 24.40
N VAL A 232 -1.62 -4.81 24.17
CA VAL A 232 -0.46 -5.73 24.23
C VAL A 232 0.43 -5.59 22.99
N GLU A 233 -0.13 -5.38 21.81
CA GLU A 233 0.64 -5.15 20.58
C GLU A 233 1.41 -3.82 20.61
N ASP A 234 0.85 -2.78 21.26
CA ASP A 234 1.53 -1.52 21.56
C ASP A 234 2.68 -1.71 22.57
N TYR A 235 2.44 -2.44 23.67
CA TYR A 235 3.48 -2.80 24.66
C TYR A 235 4.64 -3.60 24.05
N GLU A 236 4.33 -4.59 23.21
CA GLU A 236 5.34 -5.39 22.47
C GLU A 236 5.97 -4.59 21.31
N GLY A 237 5.36 -3.48 20.87
CA GLY A 237 5.77 -2.70 19.71
C GLY A 237 5.65 -3.44 18.37
N HIS A 238 4.88 -4.53 18.32
CA HIS A 238 4.63 -5.34 17.12
C HIS A 238 3.41 -6.25 17.30
N THR A 239 2.83 -6.72 16.19
CA THR A 239 1.68 -7.62 16.22
C THR A 239 2.02 -9.00 16.78
N LEU A 240 1.06 -9.62 17.47
CA LEU A 240 1.24 -10.90 18.15
C LEU A 240 1.59 -12.02 17.16
N ASN A 241 2.67 -12.75 17.45
CA ASN A 241 3.23 -13.76 16.55
C ASN A 241 2.42 -15.07 16.54
N THR A 242 1.26 -15.04 15.90
CA THR A 242 0.37 -16.19 15.67
C THR A 242 0.99 -17.30 14.81
N SER A 243 2.11 -17.05 14.13
CA SER A 243 2.86 -18.09 13.39
C SER A 243 3.64 -19.01 14.33
N GLN A 244 4.12 -18.47 15.46
CA GLN A 244 4.90 -19.19 16.48
C GLN A 244 4.04 -19.66 17.66
N TYR A 245 3.07 -18.85 18.09
CA TYR A 245 2.27 -19.11 19.27
C TYR A 245 0.78 -19.26 18.96
N THR A 246 0.01 -19.75 19.94
CA THR A 246 -1.45 -19.83 19.93
C THR A 246 -1.96 -19.05 21.12
N TYR A 247 -2.57 -17.89 20.88
CA TYR A 247 -3.11 -17.02 21.92
C TYR A 247 -4.53 -17.47 22.29
N LYS A 248 -4.83 -17.53 23.59
CA LYS A 248 -6.20 -17.78 24.08
C LYS A 248 -7.01 -16.50 24.04
N GLU A 249 -8.33 -16.63 24.12
CA GLU A 249 -9.20 -15.48 24.25
C GLU A 249 -8.93 -14.73 25.56
N PRO A 250 -8.92 -13.37 25.54
CA PRO A 250 -8.88 -12.58 26.76
C PRO A 250 -10.08 -12.83 27.67
N GLU A 251 -9.83 -12.95 28.96
CA GLU A 251 -10.83 -13.05 30.02
C GLU A 251 -10.65 -11.89 31.00
N GLN A 252 -11.76 -11.32 31.50
CA GLN A 252 -11.75 -10.27 32.52
C GLN A 252 -11.95 -10.90 33.89
N ASP A 253 -11.20 -10.43 34.89
CA ASP A 253 -11.28 -10.91 36.26
C ASP A 253 -12.30 -10.12 37.13
N ASP A 254 -12.41 -10.48 38.42
CA ASP A 254 -13.32 -9.81 39.38
C ASP A 254 -12.87 -8.37 39.75
N ASN A 255 -11.62 -7.99 39.47
CA ASN A 255 -11.07 -6.65 39.72
C ASN A 255 -11.27 -5.70 38.52
N GLY A 256 -11.52 -6.25 37.33
CA GLY A 256 -11.71 -5.53 36.07
C GLY A 256 -10.51 -5.63 35.12
N ASP A 257 -9.45 -6.31 35.54
CA ASP A 257 -8.22 -6.50 34.79
C ASP A 257 -8.42 -7.62 33.75
N TRP A 258 -7.78 -7.51 32.59
CA TRP A 258 -7.90 -8.48 31.50
C TRP A 258 -6.65 -9.33 31.38
N GLY A 259 -6.79 -10.63 31.10
CA GLY A 259 -5.64 -11.51 30.88
C GLY A 259 -5.87 -12.58 29.82
N PHE A 260 -4.78 -13.00 29.18
CA PHE A 260 -4.74 -14.17 28.30
C PHE A 260 -3.38 -14.87 28.36
N SER A 261 -3.39 -16.19 28.20
CA SER A 261 -2.18 -17.00 28.03
C SER A 261 -1.95 -17.35 26.57
N PHE A 262 -0.69 -17.63 26.23
CA PHE A 262 -0.29 -18.13 24.92
C PHE A 262 0.54 -19.40 25.05
N GLU A 263 0.31 -20.30 24.11
CA GLU A 263 0.95 -21.62 24.06
C GLU A 263 1.83 -21.73 22.82
N ASP A 264 2.89 -22.54 22.88
CA ASP A 264 3.65 -22.93 21.69
C ASP A 264 2.81 -23.82 20.74
N LYS A 265 3.37 -24.22 19.59
CA LYS A 265 2.66 -25.10 18.64
C LYS A 265 2.52 -26.56 19.10
N ASP A 266 3.20 -26.96 20.18
CA ASP A 266 3.08 -28.27 20.80
C ASP A 266 2.04 -28.27 21.95
N GLY A 267 1.53 -27.08 22.33
CA GLY A 267 0.50 -26.89 23.36
C GLY A 267 1.04 -26.66 24.77
N ASN A 268 2.33 -26.31 24.91
CA ASN A 268 2.91 -25.94 26.20
C ASN A 268 2.68 -24.45 26.47
N LEU A 269 2.42 -24.07 27.72
CA LEU A 269 2.34 -22.67 28.14
C LEU A 269 3.68 -21.98 27.85
N ALA A 270 3.66 -20.88 27.10
CA ALA A 270 4.84 -20.08 26.77
C ALA A 270 4.84 -18.71 27.47
N GLY A 271 3.71 -18.30 28.03
CA GLY A 271 3.57 -17.09 28.84
C GLY A 271 2.13 -16.60 28.92
N SER A 272 1.95 -15.43 29.54
CA SER A 272 0.67 -14.73 29.61
C SER A 272 0.83 -13.21 29.73
N TYR A 273 -0.22 -12.49 29.39
CA TYR A 273 -0.33 -11.05 29.65
C TYR A 273 -1.44 -10.79 30.67
N ILE A 274 -1.22 -9.78 31.51
CA ILE A 274 -2.26 -9.09 32.28
C ILE A 274 -2.23 -7.62 31.83
N VAL A 275 -3.41 -7.08 31.57
CA VAL A 275 -3.65 -5.67 31.28
C VAL A 275 -4.53 -5.15 32.39
N ASP A 276 -3.94 -4.37 33.29
CA ASP A 276 -4.62 -3.76 34.42
C ASP A 276 -5.72 -2.82 33.91
N SER A 277 -6.74 -2.56 34.72
CA SER A 277 -7.87 -1.69 34.38
C SER A 277 -7.50 -0.24 33.97
N ASP A 278 -6.28 0.23 34.28
CA ASP A 278 -5.73 1.51 33.81
C ASP A 278 -4.98 1.45 32.47
N GLY A 279 -4.86 0.26 31.88
CA GLY A 279 -4.16 -0.01 30.62
C GLY A 279 -2.70 -0.45 30.77
N THR A 280 -2.17 -0.58 31.99
CA THR A 280 -0.81 -1.08 32.23
C THR A 280 -0.69 -2.55 31.82
N VAL A 281 0.25 -2.87 30.92
CA VAL A 281 0.51 -4.24 30.47
C VAL A 281 1.68 -4.85 31.26
N THR A 282 1.45 -6.02 31.84
CA THR A 282 2.50 -6.88 32.40
C THR A 282 2.53 -8.21 31.68
N LYS A 283 3.73 -8.62 31.24
CA LYS A 283 3.98 -9.93 30.62
C LYS A 283 4.61 -10.88 31.63
N TYR A 284 4.27 -12.17 31.49
CA TYR A 284 4.77 -13.26 32.31
C TYR A 284 5.30 -14.41 31.45
N ASP A 285 6.34 -15.08 31.94
CA ASP A 285 6.97 -16.24 31.31
C ASP A 285 6.21 -17.57 31.55
N GLU A 286 6.82 -18.69 31.14
CA GLU A 286 6.25 -20.04 31.29
C GLU A 286 6.09 -20.50 32.75
N ASP A 287 6.88 -19.95 33.68
CA ASP A 287 6.80 -20.23 35.13
C ASP A 287 5.84 -19.27 35.86
N GLY A 288 5.40 -18.19 35.19
CA GLY A 288 4.52 -17.16 35.73
C GLY A 288 5.26 -16.02 36.45
N GLU A 289 6.55 -15.85 36.18
CA GLU A 289 7.35 -14.72 36.65
C GLU A 289 7.29 -13.57 35.62
N PRO A 290 7.30 -12.29 36.04
CA PRO A 290 7.18 -11.15 35.13
C PRO A 290 8.47 -10.87 34.34
N GLU A 291 8.33 -10.52 33.05
CA GLU A 291 9.43 -10.12 32.13
C GLU A 291 9.77 -8.61 32.17
#